data_AF-A0A8T2WZG8-F1
#
_entry.id   AF-A0A8T2WZG8-F1
#
_cell.length_a   1.000
_cell.length_b   1.000
_cell.length_c   1.000
_cell.angle_alpha   90.00
_cell.angle_beta   90.00
_cell.angle_gamma   90.00
#
_symmetry.space_group_name_H-M   'P 1'
#
loop_
_entity.id
_entity.type
_entity.pdbx_description
1 polymer ?
#
loop_
_entity_poly.entity_id
_entity_poly.type
_entity_poly.pdbx_seq_one_letter_code
_entity_poly.pdbx_strand_id
1 'polypeptide(L)'
;MAEAEKADRIAKRRKMGDRKAAEKWPLIKPKKNLQITRLKDTDLFTVQDFFSSAESKAFVKAAESIGFAHQGSLGPTHGEAYRDNDRLSVNDPVLANAVWESGLSKLFSDIKIRGKVAVGLNPNIRFYRYKAGQRFGRHIDESVNLGDGKRTHYTLLIYLSGATKAKTKTDPNSQKDSSSEPLVGGETVFYGPRNSVVADVAPVEGMALLHIHGDKCMLHEARNVTKGVKYIFRSDVCFA
;
A
#
# COMPACT_ATOMS: atom_id res chain seq x y z
N MET A 1 -15.36 42.09 18.45
CA MET A 1 -14.28 42.21 17.43
C MET A 1 -13.16 41.18 17.63
N ALA A 2 -12.63 40.99 18.85
CA ALA A 2 -11.53 40.06 19.11
C ALA A 2 -11.82 38.56 18.86
N GLU A 3 -13.07 38.08 19.04
CA GLU A 3 -13.43 36.68 18.78
C GLU A 3 -13.44 36.32 17.28
N ALA A 4 -13.91 37.24 16.43
CA ALA A 4 -13.94 37.04 14.98
C ALA A 4 -12.52 36.96 14.40
N GLU A 5 -11.59 37.77 14.89
CA GLU A 5 -10.18 37.73 14.49
C GLU A 5 -9.47 36.45 14.96
N LYS A 6 -9.84 35.92 16.14
CA LYS A 6 -9.32 34.65 16.65
C LYS A 6 -9.80 33.47 15.79
N ALA A 7 -11.06 33.47 15.38
CA ALA A 7 -11.63 32.45 14.50
C ALA A 7 -10.99 32.48 13.09
N ASP A 8 -10.77 33.66 12.51
CA ASP A 8 -10.10 33.80 11.20
C ASP A 8 -8.62 33.34 11.25
N ARG A 9 -7.91 33.63 12.34
CA ARG A 9 -6.53 33.15 12.54
C ARG A 9 -6.45 31.63 12.68
N ILE A 10 -7.41 31.00 13.37
CA ILE A 10 -7.51 29.55 13.49
C ILE A 10 -7.84 28.92 12.13
N ALA A 11 -8.77 29.50 11.37
CA ALA A 11 -9.13 29.04 10.04
C ALA A 11 -7.95 29.17 9.05
N LYS A 12 -7.21 30.29 9.07
CA LYS A 12 -5.98 30.47 8.27
C LYS A 12 -4.88 29.49 8.67
N ARG A 13 -4.68 29.22 9.97
CA ARG A 13 -3.70 28.22 10.44
C ARG A 13 -4.07 26.80 10.00
N ARG A 14 -5.35 26.41 10.07
CA ARG A 14 -5.84 25.14 9.51
C ARG A 14 -5.59 25.07 8.01
N LYS A 15 -6.02 26.09 7.26
CA LYS A 15 -5.86 26.16 5.79
C LYS A 15 -4.40 26.15 5.34
N MET A 16 -3.49 26.72 6.14
CA MET A 16 -2.05 26.70 5.89
C MET A 16 -1.40 25.35 6.27
N GLY A 17 -1.89 24.69 7.32
CA GLY A 17 -1.50 23.32 7.68
C GLY A 17 -1.96 22.31 6.62
N ASP A 18 -3.19 22.45 6.13
CA ASP A 18 -3.76 21.62 5.05
C ASP A 18 -3.01 21.82 3.73
N ARG A 19 -2.58 23.06 3.41
CA ARG A 19 -1.74 23.35 2.23
C ARG A 19 -0.33 22.75 2.33
N LYS A 20 0.32 22.82 3.50
CA LYS A 20 1.63 22.17 3.73
C LYS A 20 1.55 20.65 3.67
N ALA A 21 0.42 20.05 4.05
CA ALA A 21 0.20 18.61 3.89
C ALA A 21 -0.03 18.24 2.41
N ALA A 22 -0.76 19.07 1.65
CA ALA A 22 -1.01 18.88 0.22
C ALA A 22 0.26 18.95 -0.66
N GLU A 23 1.35 19.57 -0.19
CA GLU A 23 2.62 19.67 -0.93
C GLU A 23 3.53 18.44 -0.81
N LYS A 24 3.23 17.48 0.08
CA LYS A 24 4.15 16.37 0.39
C LYS A 24 4.03 15.17 -0.56
N TRP A 25 2.83 14.89 -1.05
CA TRP A 25 2.54 13.69 -1.82
C TRP A 25 2.05 14.02 -3.24
N PRO A 26 2.37 13.18 -4.24
CA PRO A 26 1.87 13.39 -5.59
C PRO A 26 0.35 13.22 -5.64
N LEU A 27 -0.26 13.94 -6.58
CA LEU A 27 -1.71 13.85 -6.84
C LEU A 27 -2.06 12.48 -7.41
N ILE A 28 -3.15 11.90 -6.93
CA ILE A 28 -3.73 10.65 -7.43
C ILE A 28 -4.90 10.99 -8.35
N LYS A 29 -4.87 10.50 -9.58
CA LYS A 29 -5.97 10.72 -10.52
C LYS A 29 -7.11 9.73 -10.26
N PRO A 30 -8.37 10.12 -10.46
CA PRO A 30 -9.49 9.18 -10.42
C PRO A 30 -9.28 8.05 -11.43
N LYS A 31 -9.51 6.82 -10.96
CA LYS A 31 -9.39 5.57 -11.70
C LYS A 31 -10.77 5.15 -12.20
N LYS A 32 -10.83 4.81 -13.47
CA LYS A 32 -12.06 4.32 -14.12
C LYS A 32 -11.86 2.85 -14.47
N ASN A 33 -12.94 2.07 -14.41
CA ASN A 33 -12.98 0.69 -14.86
C ASN A 33 -11.98 -0.24 -14.14
N LEU A 34 -11.69 0.02 -12.86
CA LEU A 34 -10.91 -0.92 -12.03
C LEU A 34 -11.65 -2.25 -11.96
N GLN A 35 -10.92 -3.35 -12.14
CA GLN A 35 -11.46 -4.70 -12.11
C GLN A 35 -10.74 -5.54 -11.06
N ILE A 36 -11.54 -6.31 -10.32
CA ILE A 36 -11.02 -7.25 -9.33
C ILE A 36 -10.66 -8.56 -10.04
N THR A 37 -9.43 -9.02 -9.86
CA THR A 37 -9.00 -10.38 -10.21
C THR A 37 -8.89 -11.19 -8.93
N ARG A 38 -9.79 -12.15 -8.72
CA ARG A 38 -9.85 -12.96 -7.50
C ARG A 38 -8.81 -14.07 -7.55
N LEU A 39 -7.98 -14.15 -6.52
CA LEU A 39 -7.03 -15.25 -6.32
C LEU A 39 -7.59 -16.28 -5.34
N LYS A 40 -8.38 -15.81 -4.35
CA LYS A 40 -9.18 -16.65 -3.46
C LYS A 40 -10.39 -15.87 -2.97
N ASP A 41 -11.55 -16.18 -3.54
CA ASP A 41 -12.85 -15.56 -3.22
C ASP A 41 -12.74 -14.03 -3.04
N THR A 42 -13.33 -13.50 -1.96
CA THR A 42 -13.12 -12.12 -1.53
C THR A 42 -11.88 -11.96 -0.66
N ASP A 43 -11.33 -13.04 -0.11
CA ASP A 43 -10.25 -13.01 0.88
C ASP A 43 -8.91 -12.55 0.29
N LEU A 44 -8.70 -12.71 -1.02
CA LEU A 44 -7.47 -12.33 -1.69
C LEU A 44 -7.72 -12.00 -3.16
N PHE A 45 -7.38 -10.79 -3.57
CA PHE A 45 -7.55 -10.33 -4.93
C PHE A 45 -6.58 -9.22 -5.33
N THR A 46 -6.39 -9.06 -6.63
CA THR A 46 -5.58 -7.98 -7.20
C THR A 46 -6.42 -7.04 -8.04
N VAL A 47 -5.89 -5.83 -8.23
CA VAL A 47 -6.44 -4.79 -9.09
C VAL A 47 -5.29 -4.26 -9.94
N GLN A 48 -5.35 -4.54 -11.24
CA GLN A 48 -4.33 -4.09 -12.18
C GLN A 48 -4.45 -2.60 -12.44
N ASP A 49 -3.32 -1.97 -12.77
CA ASP A 49 -3.24 -0.56 -13.17
C ASP A 49 -3.89 0.41 -12.16
N PHE A 50 -3.86 0.06 -10.87
CA PHE A 50 -4.43 0.88 -9.80
C PHE A 50 -3.69 2.22 -9.70
N PHE A 51 -2.37 2.19 -9.60
CA PHE A 51 -1.52 3.35 -9.85
C PHE A 51 -0.96 3.28 -11.27
N SER A 52 -0.85 4.44 -11.93
CA SER A 52 -0.12 4.56 -13.18
C SER A 52 1.39 4.57 -12.88
N SER A 53 2.20 4.24 -13.88
CA SER A 53 3.66 4.31 -13.76
C SER A 53 4.15 5.68 -13.27
N ALA A 54 3.53 6.76 -13.76
CA ALA A 54 3.87 8.12 -13.34
C ALA A 54 3.57 8.37 -11.85
N GLU A 55 2.43 7.89 -11.33
CA GLU A 55 2.10 8.01 -9.91
C GLU A 55 3.03 7.14 -9.06
N SER A 56 3.28 5.89 -9.45
CA SER A 56 4.19 4.98 -8.75
C SER A 56 5.58 5.60 -8.59
N LYS A 57 6.18 6.09 -9.68
CA LYS A 57 7.48 6.79 -9.66
C LYS A 57 7.45 8.05 -8.79
N ALA A 58 6.39 8.84 -8.87
CA ALA A 58 6.28 10.06 -8.07
C ALA A 58 6.17 9.75 -6.56
N PHE A 59 5.46 8.69 -6.17
CA PHE A 59 5.39 8.25 -4.78
C PHE A 59 6.73 7.70 -4.29
N VAL A 60 7.45 6.92 -5.10
CA VAL A 60 8.81 6.46 -4.77
C VAL A 60 9.73 7.65 -4.54
N LYS A 61 9.73 8.64 -5.45
CA LYS A 61 10.55 9.85 -5.30
C LYS A 61 10.22 10.62 -4.03
N ALA A 62 8.93 10.80 -3.74
CA ALA A 62 8.50 11.49 -2.51
C ALA A 62 8.94 10.73 -1.25
N ALA A 63 8.73 9.40 -1.21
CA ALA A 63 9.11 8.57 -0.08
C ALA A 63 10.63 8.56 0.16
N GLU A 64 11.44 8.45 -0.90
CA GLU A 64 12.90 8.54 -0.82
C GLU A 64 13.36 9.92 -0.31
N SER A 65 12.72 11.01 -0.75
CA SER A 65 13.03 12.35 -0.26
C SER A 65 12.70 12.56 1.23
N ILE A 66 11.72 11.83 1.77
CA ILE A 66 11.38 11.86 3.19
C ILE A 66 12.34 10.98 4.00
N GLY A 67 12.78 9.87 3.42
CA GLY A 67 13.69 8.91 4.03
C GLY A 67 12.98 7.72 4.67
N PHE A 68 13.68 6.58 4.68
CA PHE A 68 13.22 5.34 5.30
C PHE A 68 14.11 5.00 6.50
N ALA A 69 13.51 4.41 7.53
CA ALA A 69 14.22 3.81 8.66
C ALA A 69 14.29 2.30 8.48
N HIS A 70 15.47 1.71 8.72
CA HIS A 70 15.63 0.27 8.70
C HIS A 70 14.79 -0.40 9.79
N GLN A 71 14.17 -1.54 9.49
CA GLN A 71 13.37 -2.36 10.39
C GLN A 71 13.87 -3.81 10.32
N GLY A 72 14.65 -4.20 11.33
CA GLY A 72 15.07 -5.57 11.55
C GLY A 72 14.24 -6.22 12.67
N SER A 73 14.08 -7.54 12.63
CA SER A 73 13.68 -8.34 13.79
C SER A 73 14.66 -9.50 14.02
N LEU A 74 14.69 -10.00 15.25
CA LEU A 74 15.50 -11.17 15.61
C LEU A 74 14.92 -12.48 15.04
N GLY A 75 13.68 -12.45 14.54
CA GLY A 75 13.05 -13.55 13.82
C GLY A 75 12.31 -14.58 14.69
N PRO A 76 11.80 -15.66 14.08
CA PRO A 76 10.77 -16.53 14.69
C PRO A 76 11.20 -17.20 16.00
N THR A 77 12.51 -17.42 16.16
CA THR A 77 13.10 -17.94 17.40
C THR A 77 12.91 -17.00 18.59
N HIS A 78 12.55 -15.74 18.35
CA HIS A 78 12.27 -14.71 19.35
C HIS A 78 10.79 -14.28 19.37
N GLY A 79 9.90 -15.08 18.78
CA GLY A 79 8.45 -14.82 18.79
C GLY A 79 7.96 -13.79 17.76
N GLU A 80 8.84 -13.29 16.88
CA GLU A 80 8.49 -12.35 15.82
C GLU A 80 8.78 -12.94 14.45
N ALA A 81 7.98 -12.63 13.43
CA ALA A 81 8.38 -13.00 12.07
C ALA A 81 9.69 -12.30 11.68
N TYR A 82 10.60 -13.01 11.01
CA TYR A 82 11.86 -12.46 10.51
C TYR A 82 11.56 -11.28 9.60
N ARG A 83 12.07 -10.09 9.92
CA ARG A 83 11.85 -8.86 9.19
C ARG A 83 13.19 -8.24 8.88
N ASP A 84 13.37 -7.90 7.61
CA ASP A 84 14.45 -7.08 7.14
C ASP A 84 13.89 -6.24 5.99
N ASN A 85 13.60 -4.97 6.27
CA ASN A 85 13.13 -4.01 5.28
C ASN A 85 13.36 -2.58 5.78
N ASP A 86 13.34 -1.60 4.88
CA ASP A 86 13.24 -0.21 5.31
C ASP A 86 11.78 0.24 5.27
N ARG A 87 11.39 1.09 6.23
CA ARG A 87 10.02 1.58 6.40
C ARG A 87 9.99 3.09 6.61
N LEU A 88 9.06 3.74 5.92
CA LEU A 88 8.57 5.07 6.24
C LEU A 88 7.14 4.94 6.74
N SER A 89 6.83 5.47 7.92
CA SER A 89 5.46 5.50 8.47
C SER A 89 4.97 6.94 8.56
N VAL A 90 3.75 7.19 8.12
CA VAL A 90 3.10 8.49 8.22
C VAL A 90 1.64 8.32 8.65
N ASN A 91 1.15 9.24 9.48
CA ASN A 91 -0.28 9.32 9.77
C ASN A 91 -0.86 10.46 8.93
N ASP A 92 -1.53 10.13 7.83
CA ASP A 92 -1.99 11.09 6.81
C ASP A 92 -3.42 10.77 6.34
N PRO A 93 -4.44 11.35 7.00
CA PRO A 93 -5.84 11.11 6.63
C PRO A 93 -6.20 11.70 5.26
N VAL A 94 -5.49 12.74 4.80
CA VAL A 94 -5.76 13.36 3.49
C VAL A 94 -5.31 12.43 2.38
N LEU A 95 -4.10 11.86 2.48
CA LEU A 95 -3.62 10.86 1.53
C LEU A 95 -4.46 9.57 1.56
N ALA A 96 -4.83 9.10 2.76
CA ALA A 96 -5.70 7.93 2.90
C ALA A 96 -7.05 8.14 2.20
N ASN A 97 -7.67 9.30 2.38
CA ASN A 97 -8.90 9.66 1.68
C ASN A 97 -8.70 9.78 0.16
N ALA A 98 -7.60 10.38 -0.28
CA ALA A 98 -7.30 10.51 -1.72
C ALA A 98 -7.15 9.14 -2.41
N VAL A 99 -6.49 8.16 -1.77
CA VAL A 99 -6.39 6.79 -2.29
C VAL A 99 -7.77 6.11 -2.29
N TRP A 100 -8.56 6.27 -1.22
CA TRP A 100 -9.89 5.70 -1.10
C TRP A 100 -10.84 6.20 -2.21
N GLU A 101 -10.91 7.52 -2.39
CA GLU A 101 -11.76 8.19 -3.37
C GLU A 101 -11.26 8.07 -4.81
N SER A 102 -10.01 7.62 -5.02
CA SER A 102 -9.46 7.41 -6.36
C SER A 102 -10.22 6.34 -7.15
N GLY A 103 -11.04 5.51 -6.49
CA GLY A 103 -11.82 4.44 -7.13
C GLY A 103 -11.84 3.16 -6.31
N LEU A 104 -11.02 3.07 -5.27
CA LEU A 104 -10.99 1.93 -4.36
C LEU A 104 -12.33 1.73 -3.64
N SER A 105 -12.99 2.82 -3.25
CA SER A 105 -14.30 2.80 -2.58
C SER A 105 -15.35 1.99 -3.38
N LYS A 106 -15.35 2.13 -4.71
CA LYS A 106 -16.26 1.40 -5.60
C LYS A 106 -15.99 -0.09 -5.65
N LEU A 107 -14.74 -0.53 -5.47
CA LEU A 107 -14.40 -1.96 -5.42
C LEU A 107 -14.91 -2.66 -4.17
N PHE A 108 -15.20 -1.88 -3.12
CA PHE A 108 -15.67 -2.37 -1.84
C PHE A 108 -17.17 -2.18 -1.61
N SER A 109 -17.92 -1.64 -2.57
CA SER A 109 -19.37 -1.37 -2.41
C SER A 109 -20.16 -2.62 -2.02
N ASP A 110 -19.74 -3.78 -2.56
CA ASP A 110 -20.46 -5.04 -2.42
C ASP A 110 -19.82 -5.98 -1.37
N ILE A 111 -18.73 -5.54 -0.74
CA ILE A 111 -18.01 -6.34 0.26
C ILE A 111 -18.49 -5.95 1.66
N LYS A 112 -19.14 -6.90 2.34
CA LYS A 112 -19.58 -6.75 3.74
C LYS A 112 -18.87 -7.76 4.63
N ILE A 113 -18.46 -7.32 5.82
CA ILE A 113 -17.86 -8.19 6.84
C ILE A 113 -18.68 -8.08 8.12
N ARG A 114 -19.30 -9.19 8.53
CA ARG A 114 -20.13 -9.25 9.74
C ARG A 114 -21.19 -8.12 9.77
N GLY A 115 -21.83 -7.87 8.62
CA GLY A 115 -22.84 -6.81 8.46
C GLY A 115 -22.29 -5.40 8.28
N LYS A 116 -20.99 -5.17 8.46
CA LYS A 116 -20.32 -3.87 8.29
C LYS A 116 -19.89 -3.63 6.87
N VAL A 117 -19.85 -2.36 6.47
CA VAL A 117 -19.40 -1.91 5.14
C VAL A 117 -18.05 -1.23 5.23
N ALA A 118 -17.29 -1.22 4.13
CA ALA A 118 -16.05 -0.47 4.07
C ALA A 118 -16.33 1.04 4.04
N VAL A 119 -15.58 1.82 4.83
CA VAL A 119 -15.83 3.26 5.03
C VAL A 119 -14.61 4.14 4.76
N GLY A 120 -13.46 3.55 4.44
CA GLY A 120 -12.24 4.31 4.20
C GLY A 120 -10.97 3.49 4.39
N LEU A 121 -9.84 4.19 4.41
CA LEU A 121 -8.52 3.63 4.70
C LEU A 121 -8.03 4.09 6.09
N ASN A 122 -7.22 3.26 6.73
CA ASN A 122 -6.47 3.61 7.92
C ASN A 122 -5.48 4.75 7.58
N PRO A 123 -5.50 5.89 8.30
CA PRO A 123 -4.59 7.00 8.05
C PRO A 123 -3.12 6.66 8.34
N ASN A 124 -2.84 5.59 9.09
CA ASN A 124 -1.50 5.07 9.29
C ASN A 124 -1.00 4.36 8.01
N ILE A 125 -0.37 5.14 7.15
CA ILE A 125 0.19 4.70 5.87
C ILE A 125 1.66 4.34 6.07
N ARG A 126 2.08 3.25 5.43
CA ARG A 126 3.47 2.80 5.44
C ARG A 126 3.98 2.68 4.02
N PHE A 127 5.20 3.12 3.80
CA PHE A 127 5.97 2.75 2.61
C PHE A 127 7.02 1.75 3.03
N TYR A 128 7.16 0.68 2.26
CA TYR A 128 8.21 -0.30 2.44
C TYR A 128 9.18 -0.25 1.27
N ARG A 129 10.46 -0.38 1.59
CA ARG A 129 11.55 -0.57 0.63
C ARG A 129 12.31 -1.84 0.98
N TYR A 130 12.50 -2.70 0.00
CA TYR A 130 13.32 -3.91 0.11
C TYR A 130 14.40 -3.87 -0.97
N LYS A 131 15.66 -3.86 -0.55
CA LYS A 131 16.85 -4.01 -1.39
C LYS A 131 17.20 -5.49 -1.53
N ALA A 132 18.13 -5.81 -2.41
CA ALA A 132 18.64 -7.17 -2.55
C ALA A 132 19.07 -7.76 -1.19
N GLY A 133 18.63 -8.98 -0.89
CA GLY A 133 18.84 -9.68 0.38
C GLY A 133 17.74 -9.47 1.43
N GLN A 134 16.92 -8.41 1.29
CA GLN A 134 15.88 -8.07 2.26
C GLN A 134 14.58 -8.85 2.00
N ARG A 135 13.85 -9.18 3.08
CA ARG A 135 12.59 -9.93 3.05
C ARG A 135 11.77 -9.73 4.32
N PHE A 136 10.51 -10.13 4.28
CA PHE A 136 9.69 -10.27 5.48
C PHE A 136 9.08 -11.66 5.52
N GLY A 137 9.59 -12.50 6.42
CA GLY A 137 9.19 -13.89 6.58
C GLY A 137 7.73 -14.06 6.97
N ARG A 138 7.29 -15.32 7.01
CA ARG A 138 5.89 -15.70 7.22
C ARG A 138 5.28 -15.08 8.47
N HIS A 139 4.16 -14.38 8.31
CA HIS A 139 3.40 -13.71 9.35
C HIS A 139 1.90 -13.65 9.02
N ILE A 140 1.12 -13.21 10.00
CA ILE A 140 -0.26 -12.79 9.84
C ILE A 140 -0.36 -11.31 10.16
N ASP A 141 -1.28 -10.61 9.49
CA ASP A 141 -1.60 -9.22 9.78
C ASP A 141 -2.81 -9.18 10.72
N GLU A 142 -2.76 -8.29 11.71
CA GLU A 142 -3.82 -8.12 12.71
C GLU A 142 -4.78 -6.98 12.35
N SER A 143 -6.03 -7.12 12.77
CA SER A 143 -7.01 -6.04 12.69
C SER A 143 -6.70 -4.94 13.69
N VAL A 144 -6.78 -3.68 13.26
CA VAL A 144 -6.61 -2.50 14.11
C VAL A 144 -7.98 -1.95 14.49
N ASN A 145 -8.22 -1.78 15.78
CA ASN A 145 -9.38 -1.04 16.28
C ASN A 145 -9.10 0.47 16.17
N LEU A 146 -9.92 1.18 15.42
CA LEU A 146 -9.77 2.62 15.17
C LEU A 146 -10.70 3.48 16.04
N GLY A 147 -11.42 2.88 17.00
CA GLY A 147 -12.46 3.55 17.79
C GLY A 147 -13.79 3.65 17.05
N ASP A 148 -14.85 4.10 17.75
CA ASP A 148 -16.20 4.32 17.17
C ASP A 148 -16.79 3.13 16.41
N GLY A 149 -16.46 1.91 16.84
CA GLY A 149 -16.89 0.69 16.15
C GLY A 149 -16.17 0.39 14.83
N LYS A 150 -15.17 1.20 14.44
CA LYS A 150 -14.38 1.04 13.21
C LYS A 150 -13.24 0.04 13.42
N ARG A 151 -13.07 -0.89 12.47
CA ARG A 151 -11.99 -1.88 12.50
C ARG A 151 -11.45 -2.14 11.10
N THR A 152 -10.14 -2.32 10.97
CA THR A 152 -9.54 -2.69 9.68
C THR A 152 -9.70 -4.18 9.40
N HIS A 153 -9.99 -4.53 8.14
CA HIS A 153 -10.22 -5.92 7.74
C HIS A 153 -9.46 -6.40 6.50
N TYR A 154 -9.00 -5.48 5.65
CA TYR A 154 -8.12 -5.83 4.53
C TYR A 154 -6.83 -5.05 4.64
N THR A 155 -5.72 -5.71 4.35
CA THR A 155 -4.48 -5.04 4.00
C THR A 155 -4.54 -4.62 2.54
N LEU A 156 -4.18 -3.38 2.25
CA LEU A 156 -3.96 -2.87 0.89
C LEU A 156 -2.46 -2.73 0.68
N LEU A 157 -1.91 -3.42 -0.31
CA LEU A 157 -0.55 -3.24 -0.80
C LEU A 157 -0.60 -2.73 -2.23
N ILE A 158 -0.03 -1.57 -2.52
CA ILE A 158 0.15 -1.07 -3.89
C ILE A 158 1.64 -1.20 -4.21
N TYR A 159 1.97 -2.02 -5.20
CA TYR A 159 3.34 -2.17 -5.67
C TYR A 159 3.75 -0.94 -6.46
N LEU A 160 4.74 -0.19 -5.97
CA LEU A 160 5.25 1.02 -6.61
C LEU A 160 6.45 0.75 -7.52
N SER A 161 6.98 -0.47 -7.48
CA SER A 161 7.97 -0.98 -8.43
C SER A 161 7.69 -2.46 -8.72
N GLY A 162 8.22 -2.95 -9.83
CA GLY A 162 8.02 -4.33 -10.28
C GLY A 162 8.11 -4.46 -11.78
N ALA A 163 7.60 -5.57 -12.30
CA ALA A 163 7.46 -5.74 -13.74
C ALA A 163 6.61 -4.60 -14.31
N THR A 164 7.07 -4.01 -15.41
CA THR A 164 6.28 -3.06 -16.19
C THR A 164 5.62 -3.82 -17.34
N LYS A 165 4.36 -3.51 -17.64
CA LYS A 165 3.74 -4.02 -18.87
C LYS A 165 4.52 -3.44 -20.04
N ALA A 166 5.16 -4.30 -20.83
CA ALA A 166 5.90 -3.88 -22.01
C ALA A 166 4.95 -3.06 -22.90
N LYS A 167 5.30 -1.79 -23.17
CA LYS A 167 4.57 -1.00 -24.15
C LYS A 167 4.75 -1.70 -25.50
N THR A 168 3.68 -2.29 -26.03
CA THR A 168 3.60 -2.68 -27.45
C THR A 168 3.55 -1.41 -28.30
N LYS A 169 4.70 -0.78 -28.48
CA LYS A 169 5.09 0.13 -29.57
C LYS A 169 6.46 0.70 -29.20
N THR A 170 7.46 0.24 -29.94
CA THR A 170 8.82 0.78 -30.00
C THR A 170 8.72 2.24 -30.41
N ASP A 171 8.74 3.13 -29.43
CA ASP A 171 8.97 4.55 -29.66
C ASP A 171 10.48 4.77 -29.44
N PRO A 172 11.28 4.94 -30.51
CA PRO A 172 12.74 5.00 -30.39
C PRO A 172 13.24 6.23 -29.61
N ASN A 173 12.34 7.13 -29.23
CA ASN A 173 12.63 8.33 -28.46
C ASN A 173 12.15 8.28 -26.99
N SER A 174 11.64 7.13 -26.52
CA SER A 174 11.44 6.96 -25.08
C SER A 174 12.81 6.85 -24.43
N GLN A 175 13.27 7.92 -23.78
CA GLN A 175 14.39 7.86 -22.84
C GLN A 175 14.13 6.66 -21.91
N LYS A 176 14.89 5.57 -22.12
CA LYS A 176 15.05 4.55 -21.10
C LYS A 176 15.57 5.30 -19.88
N ASP A 177 14.78 5.38 -18.82
CA ASP A 177 15.33 5.59 -17.49
C ASP A 177 16.30 4.42 -17.23
N SER A 178 17.54 4.55 -17.70
CA SER A 178 18.58 3.52 -17.69
C SER A 178 19.18 3.29 -16.30
N SER A 179 18.53 3.74 -15.23
CA SER A 179 19.16 3.83 -13.90
C SER A 179 18.60 2.86 -12.85
N SER A 180 17.59 2.05 -13.16
CA SER A 180 17.06 1.06 -12.19
C SER A 180 17.18 -0.36 -12.75
N GLU A 181 17.96 -1.19 -12.08
CA GLU A 181 17.98 -2.63 -12.33
C GLU A 181 16.56 -3.22 -12.22
N PRO A 182 16.20 -4.19 -13.08
CA PRO A 182 14.90 -4.84 -12.98
C PRO A 182 14.74 -5.53 -11.62
N LEU A 183 13.56 -5.39 -11.02
CA LEU A 183 13.22 -6.11 -9.79
C LEU A 183 13.12 -7.62 -10.09
N VAL A 184 13.85 -8.42 -9.32
CA VAL A 184 13.78 -9.90 -9.36
C VAL A 184 13.57 -10.44 -7.95
N GLY A 185 12.61 -11.35 -7.78
CA GLY A 185 12.16 -11.81 -6.47
C GLY A 185 11.20 -10.82 -5.82
N GLY A 186 11.04 -10.96 -4.50
CA GLY A 186 10.17 -10.05 -3.73
C GLY A 186 8.68 -10.35 -3.85
N GLU A 187 8.28 -11.55 -4.27
CA GLU A 187 6.89 -11.95 -4.36
C GLU A 187 6.18 -11.89 -3.01
N THR A 188 4.88 -11.56 -3.00
CA THR A 188 4.03 -11.74 -1.83
C THR A 188 3.33 -13.09 -1.95
N VAL A 189 3.65 -14.02 -1.05
CA VAL A 189 3.20 -15.42 -1.16
C VAL A 189 2.28 -15.74 0.00
N PHE A 190 1.16 -16.38 -0.30
CA PHE A 190 0.13 -16.78 0.65
C PHE A 190 0.09 -18.29 0.81
N TYR A 191 -0.06 -18.73 2.05
CA TYR A 191 -0.03 -20.13 2.43
C TYR A 191 -1.37 -20.57 3.04
N GLY A 192 -1.78 -21.77 2.66
CA GLY A 192 -2.94 -22.47 3.22
C GLY A 192 -2.53 -23.56 4.22
N PRO A 193 -3.47 -24.44 4.58
CA PRO A 193 -3.19 -25.58 5.45
C PRO A 193 -2.00 -26.41 4.96
N ARG A 194 -1.21 -26.93 5.90
CA ARG A 194 -0.01 -27.75 5.63
C ARG A 194 1.05 -27.03 4.78
N ASN A 195 1.14 -25.69 4.88
CA ASN A 195 2.09 -24.86 4.12
C ASN A 195 1.96 -24.94 2.59
N SER A 196 0.78 -25.31 2.08
CA SER A 196 0.50 -25.27 0.64
C SER A 196 0.49 -23.82 0.14
N VAL A 197 1.10 -23.55 -1.02
CA VAL A 197 1.04 -22.22 -1.64
C VAL A 197 -0.35 -22.04 -2.24
N VAL A 198 -1.07 -21.01 -1.77
CA VAL A 198 -2.41 -20.63 -2.27
C VAL A 198 -2.28 -19.62 -3.40
N ALA A 199 -1.37 -18.66 -3.24
CA ALA A 199 -1.11 -17.64 -4.25
C ALA A 199 0.34 -17.17 -4.16
N ASP A 200 0.90 -16.85 -5.32
CA ASP A 200 2.23 -16.27 -5.48
C ASP A 200 2.08 -15.00 -6.32
N VAL A 201 2.18 -13.83 -5.68
CA VAL A 201 1.91 -12.54 -6.32
C VAL A 201 3.21 -11.81 -6.57
N ALA A 202 3.66 -11.86 -7.83
CA ALA A 202 4.80 -11.09 -8.29
C ALA A 202 4.51 -9.57 -8.24
N PRO A 203 5.47 -8.73 -7.83
CA PRO A 203 5.28 -7.28 -7.85
C PRO A 203 5.17 -6.78 -9.29
N VAL A 204 4.05 -6.15 -9.60
CA VAL A 204 3.79 -5.47 -10.88
C VAL A 204 3.58 -4.00 -10.56
N GLU A 205 4.34 -3.11 -11.19
CA GLU A 205 4.24 -1.67 -10.90
C GLU A 205 2.81 -1.18 -11.12
N GLY A 206 2.28 -0.49 -10.11
CA GLY A 206 0.93 0.06 -10.13
C GLY A 206 -0.17 -0.92 -9.75
N MET A 207 0.11 -2.21 -9.61
CA MET A 207 -0.88 -3.20 -9.17
C MET A 207 -1.17 -3.03 -7.67
N ALA A 208 -2.45 -3.08 -7.31
CA ALA A 208 -2.87 -3.25 -5.92
C ALA A 208 -3.16 -4.72 -5.62
N LEU A 209 -2.73 -5.19 -4.46
CA LEU A 209 -3.05 -6.47 -3.85
C LEU A 209 -3.83 -6.20 -2.56
N LEU A 210 -4.96 -6.87 -2.43
CA LEU A 210 -5.79 -6.81 -1.24
C LEU A 210 -5.97 -8.21 -0.66
N HIS A 211 -5.74 -8.33 0.64
CA HIS A 211 -5.99 -9.58 1.35
C HIS A 211 -6.63 -9.32 2.70
N ILE A 212 -7.54 -10.21 3.10
CA ILE A 212 -8.18 -10.13 4.40
C ILE A 212 -7.14 -10.38 5.50
N HIS A 213 -7.28 -9.69 6.62
CA HIS A 213 -6.41 -9.83 7.79
C HIS A 213 -7.23 -9.99 9.09
N GLY A 214 -6.57 -10.25 10.23
CA GLY A 214 -7.21 -10.70 11.46
C GLY A 214 -7.64 -12.17 11.42
N ASP A 215 -8.84 -12.50 11.88
CA ASP A 215 -9.32 -13.89 12.09
C ASP A 215 -9.26 -14.80 10.84
N LYS A 216 -9.31 -14.21 9.64
CA LYS A 216 -9.25 -14.92 8.35
C LYS A 216 -7.91 -14.72 7.62
N CYS A 217 -6.92 -14.10 8.26
CA CYS A 217 -5.64 -13.81 7.63
C CYS A 217 -4.96 -15.10 7.19
N MET A 218 -4.55 -15.15 5.93
CA MET A 218 -3.67 -16.21 5.46
C MET A 218 -2.25 -15.91 5.90
N LEU A 219 -1.53 -16.96 6.32
CA LEU A 219 -0.09 -16.86 6.57
C LEU A 219 0.57 -16.41 5.26
N HIS A 220 1.38 -15.35 5.31
CA HIS A 220 1.98 -14.79 4.11
C HIS A 220 3.36 -14.21 4.37
N GLU A 221 4.14 -14.04 3.33
CA GLU A 221 5.47 -13.45 3.41
C GLU A 221 5.77 -12.56 2.20
N ALA A 222 6.73 -11.66 2.36
CA ALA A 222 7.43 -11.03 1.25
C ALA A 222 8.74 -11.78 1.05
N ARG A 223 8.88 -12.50 -0.08
CA ARG A 223 10.08 -13.27 -0.42
C ARG A 223 11.30 -12.35 -0.61
N ASN A 224 12.47 -12.98 -0.63
CA ASN A 224 13.74 -12.31 -0.82
C ASN A 224 13.77 -11.53 -2.14
N VAL A 225 14.14 -10.25 -2.08
CA VAL A 225 14.55 -9.51 -3.28
C VAL A 225 15.95 -9.96 -3.65
N THR A 226 16.16 -10.32 -4.90
CA THR A 226 17.47 -10.80 -5.39
C THR A 226 18.19 -9.76 -6.24
N LYS A 227 17.45 -8.91 -6.96
CA LYS A 227 17.97 -7.80 -7.77
C LYS A 227 17.00 -6.61 -7.74
N GLY A 228 17.51 -5.40 -7.95
CA GLY A 228 16.72 -4.18 -7.92
C GLY A 228 16.16 -3.84 -6.53
N VAL A 229 15.12 -2.99 -6.50
CA VAL A 229 14.49 -2.51 -5.27
C VAL A 229 12.97 -2.60 -5.35
N LYS A 230 12.35 -3.25 -4.37
CA LYS A 230 10.89 -3.37 -4.24
C LYS A 230 10.35 -2.22 -3.39
N TYR A 231 9.38 -1.48 -3.91
CA TYR A 231 8.66 -0.45 -3.19
C TYR A 231 7.18 -0.81 -3.05
N ILE A 232 6.62 -0.57 -1.87
CA ILE A 232 5.20 -0.84 -1.58
C ILE A 232 4.61 0.35 -0.82
N PHE A 233 3.44 0.81 -1.21
CA PHE A 233 2.54 1.59 -0.36
C PHE A 233 1.60 0.63 0.37
N ARG A 234 1.46 0.77 1.68
CA ARG A 234 0.52 0.01 2.51
C ARG A 234 -0.42 0.91 3.27
N SER A 235 -1.69 0.55 3.26
CA SER A 235 -2.71 0.97 4.23
C SER A 235 -3.63 -0.21 4.51
N ASP A 236 -4.67 -0.02 5.33
CA ASP A 236 -5.62 -1.06 5.68
C ASP A 236 -7.06 -0.52 5.51
N VAL A 237 -7.96 -1.32 4.93
CA VAL A 237 -9.36 -0.92 4.69
C VAL A 237 -10.17 -1.03 5.97
N CYS A 238 -10.80 0.07 6.35
CA CYS A 238 -11.61 0.23 7.54
C CYS A 238 -13.08 -0.11 7.25
N PHE A 239 -13.74 -0.81 8.19
CA PHE A 239 -15.17 -1.13 8.14
C PHE A 239 -15.89 -0.61 9.40
N ALA A 240 -17.15 -0.19 9.24
CA ALA A 240 -18.01 0.30 10.32
C ALA A 240 -19.42 -0.31 10.22
#